data_AF-A0ABD3M4V3-F1
#
_entry.id   AF-A0ABD3M4V3-F1
#
_cell.length_a   1.000
_cell.length_b   1.000
_cell.length_c   1.000
_cell.angle_alpha   90.00
_cell.angle_beta   90.00
_cell.angle_gamma   90.00
#
_symmetry.space_group_name_H-M   'P 1'
#
loop_
_entity.id
_entity.type
_entity.pdbx_description
1 polymer ?
#
loop_
_entity_poly.entity_id
_entity_poly.type
_entity_poly.pdbx_seq_one_letter_code
_entity_poly.pdbx_strand_id
1 'polypeptide(L)'
;MAITTAQQEILTRVRGNYTSGLSSAEASQRRSISSGDGGGTRGGLNLNTVRPPLNCPKWVCCLLPCINHIPSMKQFRLVQPDDAEVLRDGHWIRYDHASLVVGDIVRLVEGDVIPADCSIISLGMDHVDASIVVDVETSGNGTPQGLVSGKSSNTGMDIIVDSHLVTGELKPRQISNNANGAVNSTTLYYGSRILQGACIAVVTATGDRVMLAKLIKARRWPPQTDLSEEVEEINRMEYLEAGIALTPIS
;
A
#
# COMPACT_ATOMS: atom_id res chain seq x y z
N MET A 1 -17.94 -7.69 7.40
CA MET A 1 -17.39 -7.88 8.76
C MET A 1 -17.39 -6.55 9.50
N ALA A 2 -17.37 -6.57 10.84
CA ALA A 2 -17.15 -5.37 11.64
C ALA A 2 -15.65 -5.03 11.65
N ILE A 3 -15.31 -3.80 11.25
CA ILE A 3 -13.95 -3.26 11.35
C ILE A 3 -13.61 -3.10 12.85
N THR A 4 -12.37 -3.40 13.24
CA THR A 4 -11.95 -3.23 14.65
C THR A 4 -11.90 -1.75 15.03
N THR A 5 -11.99 -1.44 16.33
CA THR A 5 -11.89 -0.06 16.84
C THR A 5 -10.60 0.63 16.40
N ALA A 6 -9.46 -0.08 16.42
CA ALA A 6 -8.16 0.44 15.99
C ALA A 6 -8.15 0.78 14.48
N GLN A 7 -8.74 -0.07 13.65
CA GLN A 7 -8.85 0.20 12.21
C GLN A 7 -9.80 1.37 11.93
N GLN A 8 -10.89 1.50 12.70
CA GLN A 8 -11.82 2.63 12.59
C GLN A 8 -11.14 3.96 12.96
N GLU A 9 -10.27 3.96 13.97
CA GLU A 9 -9.46 5.10 14.36
C GLU A 9 -8.50 5.52 13.23
N ILE A 10 -7.81 4.55 12.62
CA ILE A 10 -6.93 4.80 11.47
C ILE A 10 -7.71 5.41 10.31
N LEU A 11 -8.84 4.81 9.92
CA LEU A 11 -9.71 5.32 8.85
C LEU A 11 -10.18 6.75 9.11
N THR A 12 -10.56 7.05 10.36
CA THR A 12 -10.98 8.38 10.78
C THR A 12 -9.84 9.39 10.64
N ARG A 13 -8.62 9.01 11.06
CA ARG A 13 -7.43 9.87 10.99
C ARG A 13 -7.04 10.20 9.55
N VAL A 14 -6.98 9.20 8.68
CA VAL A 14 -6.62 9.38 7.26
C VAL A 14 -7.79 9.93 6.43
N ARG A 15 -8.96 10.14 7.06
CA ARG A 15 -10.21 10.54 6.40
C ARG A 15 -10.51 9.64 5.21
N GLY A 16 -10.34 8.33 5.40
CA GLY A 16 -10.63 7.30 4.40
C GLY A 16 -11.99 6.68 4.67
N ASN A 17 -12.68 6.25 3.61
CA ASN A 17 -13.94 5.52 3.73
C ASN A 17 -13.75 4.12 3.17
N TYR A 18 -13.89 3.10 4.02
CA TYR A 18 -13.72 1.71 3.62
C TYR A 18 -14.76 1.23 2.60
N THR A 19 -15.99 1.76 2.61
CA THR A 19 -17.08 1.26 1.76
C THR A 19 -17.17 1.95 0.42
N SER A 20 -16.92 3.26 0.36
CA SER A 20 -16.99 4.05 -0.87
C SER A 20 -15.64 4.51 -1.40
N GLY A 21 -14.57 4.39 -0.61
CA GLY A 21 -13.31 5.05 -0.92
C GLY A 21 -13.41 6.58 -0.90
N LEU A 22 -12.36 7.23 -1.40
CA LEU A 22 -12.32 8.69 -1.60
C LEU A 22 -12.99 9.05 -2.92
N SER A 23 -13.49 10.29 -3.05
CA SER A 23 -13.87 10.78 -4.37
C SER A 23 -12.65 11.15 -5.22
N SER A 24 -12.79 11.05 -6.53
CA SER A 24 -11.74 11.46 -7.48
C SER A 24 -11.34 12.93 -7.33
N ALA A 25 -12.30 13.79 -6.94
CA ALA A 25 -12.07 15.21 -6.66
C ALA A 25 -11.25 15.41 -5.38
N GLU A 26 -11.61 14.73 -4.28
CA GLU A 26 -10.87 14.80 -3.02
C GLU A 26 -9.44 14.28 -3.18
N ALA A 27 -9.25 13.17 -3.91
CA ALA A 27 -7.92 12.64 -4.19
C ALA A 27 -7.07 13.65 -4.97
N SER A 28 -7.68 14.32 -5.97
CA SER A 28 -7.02 15.38 -6.73
C SER A 28 -6.66 16.59 -5.87
N GLN A 29 -7.56 17.01 -4.98
CA GLN A 29 -7.32 18.10 -4.05
C GLN A 29 -6.15 17.77 -3.09
N ARG A 30 -6.11 16.55 -2.53
CA ARG A 30 -5.00 16.11 -1.67
C ARG A 30 -3.64 16.14 -2.37
N ARG A 31 -3.60 15.89 -3.69
CA ARG A 31 -2.38 16.02 -4.51
C ARG A 31 -1.97 17.48 -4.73
N SER A 32 -2.92 18.40 -4.84
CA SER A 32 -2.63 19.83 -5.09
C SER A 32 -2.13 20.61 -3.87
N ILE A 33 -2.37 20.12 -2.65
CA ILE A 33 -1.97 20.82 -1.42
C ILE A 33 -0.46 20.67 -1.23
N SER A 34 0.36 21.59 -1.74
CA SER A 34 1.82 21.50 -1.61
C SER A 34 2.27 21.39 -0.15
N SER A 35 3.03 20.35 0.19
CA SER A 35 3.83 20.33 1.42
C SER A 35 4.92 21.39 1.28
N GLY A 36 4.76 22.55 1.94
CA GLY A 36 5.76 23.60 1.93
C GLY A 36 7.00 23.19 2.72
N ASP A 37 7.94 22.50 2.09
CA ASP A 37 9.28 22.29 2.64
C ASP A 37 10.35 22.86 1.70
N GLY A 38 11.25 23.65 2.28
CA GLY A 38 12.09 24.66 1.63
C GLY A 38 13.25 24.10 0.80
N GLY A 39 12.94 23.38 -0.28
CA GLY A 39 13.93 22.77 -1.16
C GLY A 39 13.63 22.92 -2.66
N GLY A 40 13.72 24.16 -3.17
CA GLY A 40 14.11 24.45 -4.57
C GLY A 40 13.20 24.03 -5.74
N THR A 41 12.13 23.26 -5.56
CA THR A 41 11.18 22.93 -6.65
C THR A 41 9.90 23.74 -6.47
N ARG A 42 9.80 24.83 -7.24
CA ARG A 42 8.59 25.66 -7.34
C ARG A 42 7.42 24.79 -7.84
N GLY A 43 6.37 24.61 -7.03
CA GLY A 43 5.07 24.09 -7.47
C GLY A 43 4.93 22.57 -7.60
N GLY A 44 5.47 21.78 -6.67
CA GLY A 44 5.34 20.31 -6.70
C GLY A 44 3.98 19.81 -6.19
N LEU A 45 3.34 18.90 -6.93
CA LEU A 45 2.23 18.08 -6.45
C LEU A 45 2.73 17.11 -5.35
N ASN A 46 1.88 16.77 -4.38
CA ASN A 46 2.12 15.67 -3.45
C ASN A 46 1.89 14.33 -4.16
N LEU A 47 2.85 13.92 -4.97
CA LEU A 47 2.83 12.63 -5.65
C LEU A 47 3.35 11.53 -4.73
N ASN A 48 2.82 10.32 -4.92
CA ASN A 48 3.33 9.13 -4.27
C ASN A 48 4.56 8.60 -5.03
N THR A 49 5.66 9.34 -4.96
CA THR A 49 6.90 8.98 -5.63
C THR A 49 8.06 9.07 -4.64
N VAL A 50 8.87 8.02 -4.60
CA VAL A 50 10.10 7.99 -3.79
C VAL A 50 11.28 8.42 -4.64
N ARG A 51 12.15 9.27 -4.11
CA ARG A 51 13.36 9.70 -4.83
C ARG A 51 14.38 8.56 -4.84
N PRO A 52 15.08 8.32 -5.97
CA PRO A 52 16.13 7.31 -6.02
C PRO A 52 17.26 7.63 -5.04
N PRO A 53 17.98 6.61 -4.55
CA PRO A 53 19.05 6.78 -3.56
C PRO A 53 20.20 7.65 -4.06
N LEU A 54 20.41 7.68 -5.38
CA LEU A 54 21.36 8.56 -6.04
C LEU A 54 20.61 9.57 -6.89
N ASN A 55 20.61 10.83 -6.47
CA ASN A 55 20.04 11.93 -7.23
C ASN A 55 21.02 12.38 -8.32
N CYS A 56 21.11 11.60 -9.40
CA CYS A 56 21.90 11.95 -10.58
C CYS A 56 20.99 12.40 -11.73
N PRO A 57 21.31 13.50 -12.43
CA PRO A 57 20.59 13.88 -13.64
C PRO A 57 20.64 12.76 -14.69
N LYS A 58 19.56 12.61 -15.48
CA LYS A 58 19.47 11.56 -16.52
C LYS A 58 20.62 11.57 -17.54
N TRP A 59 21.24 12.72 -17.80
CA TRP A 59 22.38 12.78 -18.72
C TRP A 59 23.65 12.13 -18.12
N VAL A 60 23.80 12.14 -16.80
CA VAL A 60 24.97 11.55 -16.11
C VAL A 60 24.96 10.03 -16.25
N CYS A 61 23.80 9.37 -16.17
CA CYS A 61 23.73 7.92 -16.35
C CYS A 61 23.99 7.47 -17.80
N CYS A 62 23.88 8.37 -18.78
CA CYS A 62 24.28 8.10 -20.17
C CYS A 62 25.81 8.16 -20.36
N LEU A 63 26.50 9.00 -19.57
CA LEU A 63 27.96 9.09 -19.57
C LEU A 63 28.62 8.04 -18.67
N LEU A 64 27.92 7.61 -17.63
CA LEU A 64 28.37 6.62 -16.65
C LEU A 64 27.31 5.52 -16.49
N PRO A 65 27.19 4.59 -17.47
CA PRO A 65 26.20 3.53 -17.42
C PRO A 65 26.34 2.62 -16.18
N CYS A 66 27.55 2.56 -15.59
CA CYS A 66 27.85 1.82 -14.37
C CYS A 66 26.99 2.25 -13.16
N ILE A 67 26.45 3.49 -13.14
CA ILE A 67 25.57 3.95 -12.06
C ILE A 67 24.31 3.08 -11.96
N ASN A 68 23.79 2.61 -13.10
CA ASN A 68 22.65 1.70 -13.14
C ASN A 68 22.98 0.29 -12.63
N HIS A 69 24.26 -0.01 -12.37
CA HIS A 69 24.71 -1.31 -11.89
C HIS A 69 25.04 -1.31 -10.40
N ILE A 70 25.00 -0.15 -9.75
CA ILE A 70 25.14 -0.04 -8.29
C ILE A 70 24.01 -0.85 -7.63
N PRO A 71 24.31 -1.70 -6.63
CA PRO A 71 23.32 -2.56 -5.99
C PRO A 71 22.05 -1.82 -5.54
N SER A 72 22.22 -0.64 -4.94
CA SER A 72 21.10 0.20 -4.50
C SER A 72 20.20 0.65 -5.65
N MET A 73 20.76 1.05 -6.78
CA MET A 73 19.97 1.44 -7.96
C MET A 73 19.24 0.25 -8.58
N LYS A 74 19.86 -0.95 -8.57
CA LYS A 74 19.20 -2.18 -9.04
C LYS A 74 18.03 -2.56 -8.15
N GLN A 75 18.24 -2.60 -6.83
CA GLN A 75 17.18 -2.91 -5.88
C GLN A 75 16.06 -1.87 -5.93
N PHE A 76 16.39 -0.60 -6.20
CA PHE A 76 15.40 0.49 -6.18
C PHE A 76 14.35 0.26 -7.27
N ARG A 77 14.78 -0.23 -8.44
CA ARG A 77 13.89 -0.61 -9.55
C ARG A 77 12.98 -1.80 -9.21
N LEU A 78 13.42 -2.73 -8.35
CA LEU A 78 12.63 -3.90 -7.98
C LEU A 78 11.53 -3.58 -6.97
N VAL A 79 11.70 -2.50 -6.21
CA VAL A 79 10.74 -2.02 -5.21
C VAL A 79 9.84 -0.91 -5.74
N GLN A 80 9.92 -0.57 -7.04
CA GLN A 80 8.96 0.36 -7.65
C GLN A 80 7.68 -0.39 -8.05
N PRO A 81 6.51 0.03 -7.55
CA PRO A 81 5.22 -0.38 -8.09
C PRO A 81 4.96 0.28 -9.44
N ASP A 82 4.12 -0.34 -10.27
CA ASP A 82 3.68 0.25 -11.54
C ASP A 82 2.35 0.99 -11.34
N ASP A 83 1.30 0.27 -10.98
CA ASP A 83 -0.06 0.76 -10.76
C ASP A 83 -0.69 0.13 -9.51
N ALA A 84 -1.88 0.61 -9.14
CA ALA A 84 -2.63 0.14 -7.98
C ALA A 84 -4.13 0.14 -8.26
N GLU A 85 -4.84 -0.88 -7.75
CA GLU A 85 -6.30 -0.92 -7.77
C GLU A 85 -6.86 -0.23 -6.53
N VAL A 86 -7.63 0.83 -6.74
CA VAL A 86 -8.10 1.75 -5.70
C VAL A 86 -9.61 1.86 -5.74
N LEU A 87 -10.24 1.88 -4.57
CA LEU A 87 -11.66 2.20 -4.44
C LEU A 87 -11.84 3.72 -4.43
N ARG A 88 -12.51 4.26 -5.44
CA ARG A 88 -12.91 5.67 -5.50
C ARG A 88 -14.32 5.82 -6.02
N ASP A 89 -15.08 6.74 -5.42
CA ASP A 89 -16.48 6.98 -5.78
C ASP A 89 -17.33 5.69 -5.79
N GLY A 90 -17.02 4.73 -4.90
CA GLY A 90 -17.68 3.43 -4.80
C GLY A 90 -17.27 2.38 -5.84
N HIS A 91 -16.30 2.68 -6.70
CA HIS A 91 -15.86 1.82 -7.79
C HIS A 91 -14.37 1.47 -7.66
N TRP A 92 -14.03 0.23 -7.97
CA TRP A 92 -12.64 -0.21 -8.07
C TRP A 92 -12.06 0.23 -9.42
N ILE A 93 -11.00 1.03 -9.38
CA ILE A 93 -10.38 1.64 -10.56
C ILE A 93 -8.86 1.50 -10.43
N ARG A 94 -8.20 1.11 -11.52
CA ARG A 94 -6.75 1.02 -11.57
C ARG A 94 -6.13 2.37 -11.95
N TYR A 95 -5.23 2.86 -11.11
CA TYR A 95 -4.53 4.13 -11.26
C TYR A 95 -3.02 3.93 -11.23
N ASP A 96 -2.27 4.84 -11.85
CA ASP A 96 -0.83 4.96 -11.64
C ASP A 96 -0.54 5.15 -10.13
N HIS A 97 0.41 4.39 -9.60
CA HIS A 97 0.74 4.40 -8.17
C HIS A 97 1.14 5.80 -7.69
N ALA A 98 1.74 6.62 -8.56
CA ALA A 98 2.17 7.97 -8.25
C ALA A 98 0.99 8.91 -7.91
N SER A 99 -0.22 8.54 -8.33
CA SER A 99 -1.44 9.30 -8.05
C SER A 99 -2.11 8.94 -6.71
N LEU A 100 -1.61 7.93 -5.99
CA LEU A 100 -2.16 7.55 -4.68
C LEU A 100 -1.98 8.67 -3.65
N VAL A 101 -2.95 8.77 -2.75
CA VAL A 101 -2.93 9.69 -1.62
C VAL A 101 -3.27 8.97 -0.34
N VAL A 102 -2.83 9.53 0.80
CA VAL A 102 -3.24 9.07 2.12
C VAL A 102 -4.76 9.04 2.21
N GLY A 103 -5.31 7.93 2.69
CA GLY A 103 -6.74 7.66 2.81
C GLY A 103 -7.38 6.93 1.63
N ASP A 104 -6.65 6.73 0.52
CA ASP A 104 -7.09 5.82 -0.55
C ASP A 104 -7.21 4.39 0.03
N ILE A 105 -8.23 3.65 -0.42
CA ILE A 105 -8.41 2.23 -0.11
C ILE A 105 -7.91 1.43 -1.30
N VAL A 106 -6.98 0.52 -1.06
CA VAL A 106 -6.36 -0.29 -2.10
C VAL A 106 -6.65 -1.77 -1.91
N ARG A 107 -6.75 -2.47 -3.02
CA ARG A 107 -6.85 -3.91 -3.10
C ARG A 107 -5.50 -4.43 -3.56
N LEU A 108 -4.98 -5.40 -2.81
CA LEU A 108 -3.65 -5.95 -3.07
C LEU A 108 -3.76 -7.47 -3.14
N VAL A 109 -3.13 -8.06 -4.17
CA VAL A 109 -3.17 -9.50 -4.45
C VAL A 109 -1.76 -10.07 -4.59
N GLU A 110 -1.67 -11.40 -4.66
CA GLU A 110 -0.44 -12.12 -4.93
C GLU A 110 0.30 -11.58 -6.16
N GLY A 111 1.61 -11.34 -5.99
CA GLY A 111 2.47 -10.79 -7.02
C GLY A 111 2.64 -9.27 -6.96
N ASP A 112 1.70 -8.54 -6.32
CA ASP A 112 1.75 -7.08 -6.27
C ASP A 112 2.95 -6.57 -5.47
N VAL A 113 3.53 -5.47 -5.98
CA VAL A 113 4.41 -4.60 -5.20
C VAL A 113 3.53 -3.59 -4.48
N ILE A 114 3.65 -3.52 -3.16
CA ILE A 114 2.86 -2.64 -2.32
C ILE A 114 3.13 -1.17 -2.71
N PRO A 115 2.11 -0.41 -3.14
CA PRO A 115 2.33 0.84 -3.87
C PRO A 115 2.52 2.06 -2.97
N ALA A 116 2.23 1.94 -1.68
CA ALA A 116 2.33 2.97 -0.64
C ALA A 116 2.45 2.30 0.72
N ASP A 117 2.81 3.02 1.78
CA ASP A 117 2.67 2.45 3.11
C ASP A 117 1.17 2.36 3.44
N CYS A 118 0.72 1.17 3.82
CA CYS A 118 -0.68 0.86 4.02
C CYS A 118 -0.91 0.16 5.37
N SER A 119 -2.12 0.29 5.92
CA SER A 119 -2.57 -0.55 7.04
C SER A 119 -3.68 -1.49 6.58
N ILE A 120 -3.55 -2.78 6.88
CA ILE A 120 -4.54 -3.79 6.50
C ILE A 120 -5.85 -3.58 7.26
N ILE A 121 -6.96 -3.58 6.51
CA ILE A 121 -8.33 -3.51 7.05
C ILE A 121 -8.96 -4.90 7.06
N SER A 122 -8.74 -5.67 6.00
CA SER A 122 -9.39 -6.97 5.83
C SER A 122 -8.54 -7.89 4.96
N LEU A 123 -8.56 -9.18 5.27
CA LEU A 123 -7.93 -10.23 4.48
C LEU A 123 -8.99 -10.86 3.55
N GLY A 124 -8.57 -11.22 2.34
CA GLY A 124 -9.46 -11.65 1.26
C GLY A 124 -10.10 -10.48 0.48
N MET A 125 -10.94 -10.83 -0.50
CA MET A 125 -11.58 -9.88 -1.43
C MET A 125 -13.11 -9.86 -1.32
N ASP A 126 -13.68 -10.80 -0.58
CA ASP A 126 -15.11 -11.13 -0.51
C ASP A 126 -16.01 -10.00 0.03
N HIS A 127 -15.43 -8.89 0.50
CA HIS A 127 -16.14 -7.87 1.26
C HIS A 127 -16.50 -6.61 0.47
N VAL A 128 -16.00 -6.44 -0.76
CA VAL A 128 -16.25 -5.22 -1.54
C VAL A 128 -16.69 -5.52 -2.99
N ASP A 129 -16.81 -6.78 -3.39
CA ASP A 129 -17.36 -7.18 -4.70
C ASP A 129 -18.88 -7.35 -4.69
N ALA A 130 -19.60 -6.34 -4.19
CA ALA A 130 -21.04 -6.19 -4.43
C ALA A 130 -21.35 -5.40 -5.72
N SER A 131 -20.33 -5.02 -6.49
CA SER A 131 -20.51 -4.34 -7.78
C SER A 131 -20.94 -5.35 -8.85
N ILE A 132 -22.25 -5.43 -9.04
CA ILE A 132 -23.01 -5.83 -10.23
C ILE A 132 -22.12 -6.30 -11.39
N VAL A 133 -22.13 -7.61 -11.64
CA VAL A 133 -21.90 -8.15 -12.98
C VAL A 133 -22.99 -7.61 -13.90
N VAL A 134 -22.68 -6.62 -14.73
CA VAL A 134 -23.52 -6.32 -15.89
C VAL A 134 -23.03 -7.25 -17.00
N ASP A 135 -23.57 -8.47 -17.01
CA ASP A 135 -23.45 -9.33 -18.19
C ASP A 135 -24.31 -8.70 -19.29
N VAL A 136 -23.68 -7.93 -20.18
CA VAL A 136 -24.27 -7.66 -21.49
C VAL A 136 -24.09 -8.93 -22.31
N GLU A 137 -25.04 -9.85 -22.16
CA GLU A 137 -25.23 -10.93 -23.14
C GLU A 137 -26.51 -10.68 -23.94
N THR A 138 -26.30 -10.29 -25.20
CA THR A 138 -27.36 -10.20 -26.19
C THR A 138 -27.70 -11.61 -26.68
N SER A 139 -29.00 -11.94 -26.62
CA SER A 139 -29.71 -13.00 -27.34
C SER A 139 -29.39 -14.47 -27.04
N GLY A 140 -30.43 -15.19 -26.63
CA GLY A 140 -30.66 -16.57 -27.05
C GLY A 140 -31.24 -17.49 -25.99
N ASN A 141 -32.56 -17.70 -26.04
CA ASN A 141 -33.33 -18.78 -25.41
C ASN A 141 -32.54 -19.90 -24.69
N GLY A 142 -32.67 -19.95 -23.36
CA GLY A 142 -32.29 -21.12 -22.56
C GLY A 142 -32.41 -20.82 -21.07
N THR A 143 -33.33 -21.52 -20.40
CA THR A 143 -33.56 -21.58 -18.94
C THR A 143 -32.43 -21.09 -18.02
N PRO A 144 -32.71 -20.23 -17.02
CA PRO A 144 -31.70 -19.82 -16.04
C PRO A 144 -31.37 -20.98 -15.11
N GLN A 145 -30.27 -21.70 -15.38
CA GLN A 145 -29.57 -22.42 -14.33
C GLN A 145 -28.84 -21.37 -13.50
N GLY A 146 -29.40 -21.09 -12.32
CA GLY A 146 -28.83 -20.21 -11.34
C GLY A 146 -27.34 -20.50 -11.16
N LEU A 147 -26.56 -19.44 -11.33
CA LEU A 147 -25.12 -19.40 -11.14
C LEU A 147 -24.78 -20.14 -9.84
N VAL A 148 -24.02 -21.21 -9.97
CA VAL A 148 -23.44 -21.94 -8.84
C VAL A 148 -22.63 -20.93 -8.06
N SER A 149 -23.15 -20.55 -6.89
CA SER A 149 -22.36 -19.93 -5.83
C SER A 149 -21.15 -20.82 -5.62
N GLY A 150 -20.02 -20.41 -6.21
CA GLY A 150 -18.76 -21.12 -6.12
C GLY A 150 -18.49 -21.34 -4.64
N LYS A 151 -18.47 -22.60 -4.24
CA LYS A 151 -18.07 -23.03 -2.89
C LYS A 151 -16.84 -22.22 -2.49
N SER A 152 -16.98 -21.42 -1.44
CA SER A 152 -15.89 -20.83 -0.68
C SER A 152 -14.95 -21.97 -0.28
N SER A 153 -13.92 -22.20 -1.11
CA SER A 153 -12.77 -22.96 -0.69
C SER A 153 -12.08 -22.12 0.36
N ASN A 154 -11.67 -22.76 1.44
CA ASN A 154 -11.01 -22.20 2.62
C ASN A 154 -9.59 -21.65 2.29
N THR A 155 -9.39 -21.15 1.08
CA THR A 155 -8.16 -20.63 0.48
C THR A 155 -8.22 -19.11 0.53
N GLY A 156 -7.57 -18.50 1.52
CA GLY A 156 -7.32 -17.05 1.50
C GLY A 156 -7.63 -16.27 2.77
N MET A 157 -7.49 -16.85 3.97
CA MET A 157 -7.56 -16.05 5.21
C MET A 157 -6.23 -15.44 5.63
N ASP A 158 -5.11 -15.88 5.03
CA ASP A 158 -3.79 -15.39 5.37
C ASP A 158 -3.15 -14.72 4.15
N ILE A 159 -2.32 -13.72 4.43
CA ILE A 159 -1.45 -13.08 3.45
C ILE A 159 0.01 -13.26 3.87
N ILE A 160 0.88 -13.54 2.91
CA ILE A 160 2.34 -13.61 3.13
C ILE A 160 2.98 -12.45 2.39
N VAL A 161 3.76 -11.64 3.11
CA VAL A 161 4.40 -10.42 2.59
C VAL A 161 5.91 -10.51 2.79
N ASP A 162 6.66 -10.25 1.73
CA ASP A 162 8.12 -10.14 1.75
C ASP A 162 8.54 -8.67 1.73
N SER A 163 9.13 -8.21 2.84
CA SER A 163 9.70 -6.86 2.96
C SER A 163 11.23 -6.87 2.92
N HIS A 164 11.88 -7.97 2.54
CA HIS A 164 13.34 -8.13 2.58
C HIS A 164 14.08 -6.99 1.87
N LEU A 165 13.62 -6.57 0.69
CA LEU A 165 14.25 -5.48 -0.07
C LEU A 165 14.07 -4.10 0.57
N VAL A 166 13.15 -3.94 1.51
CA VAL A 166 12.85 -2.67 2.20
C VAL A 166 13.50 -2.64 3.58
N THR A 167 13.22 -3.64 4.41
CA THR A 167 13.63 -3.68 5.82
C THR A 167 14.81 -4.61 6.09
N GLY A 168 15.18 -5.49 5.16
CA GLY A 168 16.25 -6.47 5.37
C GLY A 168 15.82 -7.72 6.14
N GLU A 169 14.52 -7.84 6.47
CA GLU A 169 13.97 -9.02 7.15
C GLU A 169 14.27 -10.30 6.36
N LEU A 170 14.62 -11.39 7.05
CA LEU A 170 15.03 -12.64 6.38
C LEU A 170 13.86 -13.57 6.09
N LYS A 171 12.75 -13.41 6.80
CA LYS A 171 11.58 -14.27 6.68
C LYS A 171 10.37 -13.42 6.29
N PRO A 172 9.61 -13.84 5.26
CA PRO A 172 8.34 -13.21 4.96
C PRO A 172 7.40 -13.25 6.17
N ARG A 173 6.60 -12.19 6.31
CA ARG A 173 5.61 -12.04 7.37
C ARG A 173 4.30 -12.70 6.94
N GLN A 174 3.82 -13.64 7.73
CA GLN A 174 2.48 -14.21 7.58
C GLN A 174 1.51 -13.44 8.47
N ILE A 175 0.42 -12.95 7.89
CA ILE A 175 -0.61 -12.17 8.57
C ILE A 175 -1.92 -12.92 8.40
N SER A 176 -2.54 -13.26 9.52
CA SER A 176 -3.76 -14.06 9.57
C SER A 176 -4.86 -13.32 10.33
N ASN A 177 -6.10 -13.76 10.15
CA ASN A 177 -7.20 -13.30 10.99
C ASN A 177 -7.04 -13.84 12.42
N ASN A 178 -7.46 -13.05 13.41
CA ASN A 178 -7.64 -13.50 14.78
C ASN A 178 -8.83 -14.48 14.86
N ALA A 179 -8.97 -15.17 16.01
CA ALA A 179 -10.06 -16.12 16.24
C ALA A 179 -11.48 -15.52 16.11
N ASN A 180 -11.62 -14.19 16.21
CA ASN A 180 -12.88 -13.47 16.01
C ASN A 180 -13.12 -13.06 14.54
N GLY A 181 -12.26 -13.47 13.61
CA GLY A 181 -12.33 -13.12 12.19
C GLY A 181 -11.80 -11.73 11.85
N ALA A 182 -11.35 -10.94 12.83
CA ALA A 182 -10.75 -9.64 12.59
C ALA A 182 -9.23 -9.74 12.41
N VAL A 183 -8.65 -8.90 11.57
CA VAL A 183 -7.20 -8.79 11.41
C VAL A 183 -6.64 -7.66 12.27
N ASN A 184 -5.50 -7.90 12.92
CA ASN A 184 -4.81 -6.84 13.65
C ASN A 184 -4.33 -5.78 12.67
N SER A 185 -4.41 -4.51 13.07
CA SER A 185 -3.87 -3.40 12.28
C SER A 185 -2.38 -3.64 12.04
N THR A 186 -2.03 -4.01 10.81
CA THR A 186 -0.67 -4.37 10.42
C THR A 186 -0.23 -3.48 9.27
N THR A 187 0.93 -2.84 9.44
CA THR A 187 1.51 -1.97 8.42
C THR A 187 2.22 -2.81 7.35
N LEU A 188 1.93 -2.48 6.09
CA LEU A 188 2.58 -2.92 4.87
C LEU A 188 3.42 -1.76 4.31
N TYR A 189 4.63 -2.04 3.86
CA TYR A 189 5.57 -0.99 3.42
C TYR A 189 5.63 -0.88 1.90
N TYR A 190 5.68 0.36 1.40
CA TYR A 190 5.96 0.67 -0.01
C TYR A 190 7.16 -0.16 -0.50
N GLY A 191 6.98 -0.87 -1.62
CA GLY A 191 8.04 -1.65 -2.24
C GLY A 191 8.20 -3.09 -1.73
N SER A 192 7.46 -3.47 -0.69
CA SER A 192 7.34 -4.87 -0.26
C SER A 192 6.46 -5.65 -1.24
N ARG A 193 6.54 -6.99 -1.25
CA ARG A 193 5.82 -7.83 -2.20
C ARG A 193 4.85 -8.77 -1.52
N ILE A 194 3.66 -8.92 -2.06
CA ILE A 194 2.72 -9.97 -1.62
C ILE A 194 3.12 -11.28 -2.31
N LEU A 195 3.51 -12.26 -1.51
CA LEU A 195 3.89 -13.59 -2.00
C LEU A 195 2.70 -14.53 -2.11
N GLN A 196 1.68 -14.34 -1.29
CA GLN A 196 0.49 -15.18 -1.28
C GLN A 196 -0.69 -14.44 -0.64
N GLY A 197 -1.89 -14.68 -1.15
CA GLY A 197 -3.14 -14.18 -0.58
C GLY A 197 -3.57 -12.83 -1.15
N ALA A 198 -4.60 -12.25 -0.55
CA ALA A 198 -5.14 -10.96 -0.94
C ALA A 198 -5.61 -10.20 0.29
N CYS A 199 -5.61 -8.86 0.23
CA CYS A 199 -6.14 -8.02 1.28
C CYS A 199 -6.65 -6.69 0.77
N ILE A 200 -7.45 -6.03 1.59
CA ILE A 200 -7.83 -4.63 1.44
C ILE A 200 -7.14 -3.82 2.52
N ALA A 201 -6.49 -2.73 2.11
CA ALA A 201 -5.71 -1.87 2.98
C ALA A 201 -6.01 -0.40 2.73
N VAL A 202 -5.79 0.45 3.74
CA VAL A 202 -5.83 1.91 3.58
C VAL A 202 -4.43 2.48 3.50
N VAL A 203 -4.21 3.40 2.58
CA VAL A 203 -2.95 4.13 2.44
C VAL A 203 -2.77 5.07 3.63
N THR A 204 -1.68 4.89 4.39
CA THR A 204 -1.35 5.68 5.58
C THR A 204 -0.24 6.69 5.31
N ALA A 205 0.70 6.40 4.40
CA ALA A 205 1.72 7.35 3.98
C ALA A 205 2.07 7.20 2.49
N THR A 206 2.52 8.31 1.88
CA THR A 206 2.90 8.40 0.47
C THR A 206 4.15 9.27 0.29
N GLY A 207 4.88 9.05 -0.81
CA GLY A 207 6.04 9.86 -1.20
C GLY A 207 7.14 9.89 -0.14
N ASP A 208 7.64 11.08 0.21
CA ASP A 208 8.74 11.25 1.17
C ASP A 208 8.42 10.76 2.61
N ARG A 209 7.15 10.43 2.91
CA ARG A 209 6.72 9.90 4.22
C ARG A 209 6.71 8.37 4.32
N VAL A 210 6.82 7.64 3.22
CA VAL A 210 6.87 6.17 3.28
C VAL A 210 8.17 5.70 3.93
N MET A 211 8.15 4.51 4.52
CA MET A 211 9.31 3.96 5.24
C MET A 211 10.54 3.85 4.36
N LEU A 212 10.37 3.41 3.11
CA LEU A 212 11.46 3.33 2.14
C LEU A 212 12.15 4.70 1.94
N ALA A 213 11.38 5.78 1.79
CA ALA A 213 11.92 7.12 1.61
C ALA A 213 12.70 7.59 2.85
N LYS A 214 12.19 7.28 4.05
CA LYS A 214 12.88 7.56 5.32
C LYS A 214 14.21 6.83 5.42
N LEU A 215 14.24 5.53 5.10
CA LEU A 215 15.47 4.72 5.13
C LEU A 215 16.50 5.19 4.09
N ILE A 216 16.05 5.58 2.88
CA ILE A 216 16.93 6.18 1.86
C ILE A 216 17.52 7.50 2.37
N LYS A 217 16.69 8.38 2.93
CA LYS A 217 17.13 9.68 3.48
C LYS A 217 18.13 9.49 4.63
N ALA A 218 17.91 8.48 5.48
CA ALA A 218 18.81 8.11 6.57
C ALA A 218 20.05 7.33 6.12
N ARG A 219 20.20 7.02 4.82
CA ARG A 219 21.27 6.18 4.25
C ARG A 219 21.34 4.78 4.87
N ARG A 220 20.20 4.27 5.33
CA ARG A 220 20.04 2.91 5.86
C ARG A 220 19.57 1.92 4.77
N TRP A 221 19.13 2.44 3.62
CA TRP A 221 18.71 1.65 2.47
C TRP A 221 19.75 1.67 1.34
N PRO A 222 20.08 0.54 0.69
CA PRO A 222 19.55 -0.81 0.96
C PRO A 222 20.02 -1.39 2.29
N PRO A 223 19.15 -2.15 2.98
CA PRO A 223 19.47 -2.73 4.28
C PRO A 223 20.65 -3.70 4.15
N GLN A 224 21.62 -3.56 5.06
CA GLN A 224 22.76 -4.50 5.20
C GLN A 224 22.52 -5.53 6.31
N THR A 225 21.55 -5.25 7.17
CA THR A 225 21.12 -6.05 8.31
C THR A 225 19.59 -6.00 8.37
N ASP A 226 18.99 -6.86 9.19
CA ASP A 226 17.57 -6.75 9.51
C ASP A 226 17.31 -5.45 10.30
N LEU A 227 16.43 -4.60 9.78
CA LEU A 227 16.05 -3.31 10.37
C LEU A 227 14.65 -3.34 10.98
N SER A 228 14.03 -4.52 11.15
CA SER A 228 12.62 -4.62 11.58
C SER A 228 12.34 -3.89 12.89
N GLU A 229 13.21 -4.02 13.90
CA GLU A 229 13.05 -3.33 15.19
C GLU A 229 13.17 -1.79 15.04
N GLU A 230 14.11 -1.31 14.22
CA GLU A 230 14.31 0.12 13.94
C GLU A 230 13.10 0.70 13.19
N VAL A 231 12.59 -0.06 12.22
CA VAL A 231 11.40 0.29 11.44
C VAL A 231 10.17 0.39 12.32
N GLU A 232 9.97 -0.58 13.22
CA GLU A 232 8.87 -0.55 14.18
C GLU A 232 8.97 0.62 15.14
N GLU A 233 10.16 0.96 15.63
CA GLU A 233 10.37 2.11 16.51
C GLU A 233 10.07 3.43 15.80
N ILE A 234 10.55 3.60 14.56
CA ILE A 234 10.25 4.77 13.73
C ILE A 234 8.74 4.92 13.54
N ASN A 235 8.05 3.82 13.23
CA ASN A 235 6.59 3.82 13.14
C ASN A 235 5.96 4.23 14.48
N ARG A 236 6.33 3.59 15.59
CA ARG A 236 5.78 3.89 16.94
C ARG A 236 5.93 5.37 17.29
N MET A 237 7.11 5.95 17.05
CA MET A 237 7.36 7.36 17.31
C MET A 237 6.48 8.27 16.45
N GLU A 238 6.32 7.97 15.17
CA GLU A 238 5.43 8.74 14.29
C GLU A 238 3.94 8.60 14.67
N TYR A 239 3.53 7.43 15.19
CA TYR A 239 2.22 7.23 15.77
C TYR A 239 2.02 8.09 17.03
N LEU A 240 3.02 8.16 17.92
CA LEU A 240 2.98 8.98 19.13
C LEU A 240 3.01 10.48 18.85
N GLU A 241 3.86 10.94 17.92
CA GLU A 241 3.90 12.34 17.46
C GLU A 241 2.56 12.75 16.83
N ALA A 242 1.86 11.79 16.25
CA ALA A 242 0.51 11.98 15.74
C ALA A 242 -0.62 11.78 16.77
N GLY A 243 -0.29 11.50 18.03
CA GLY A 243 -1.23 11.40 19.15
C GLY A 243 -1.95 10.06 19.30
N ILE A 244 -1.41 8.95 18.78
CA ILE A 244 -2.02 7.61 18.91
C ILE A 244 -1.41 6.88 20.10
N ALA A 245 -2.25 6.53 21.08
CA ALA A 245 -1.87 5.64 22.17
C ALA A 245 -1.93 4.19 21.65
N LEU A 246 -0.78 3.58 21.38
CA LEU A 246 -0.72 2.14 21.14
C LEU A 246 -0.96 1.42 22.47
N THR A 247 -1.99 0.58 22.54
CA THR A 247 -2.06 -0.43 23.61
C THR A 247 -0.91 -1.41 23.40
N PRO A 248 -0.09 -1.71 24.42
CA PRO A 248 1.02 -2.63 24.28
C PRO A 248 0.51 -4.02 23.88
N ILE A 249 1.20 -4.65 22.93
CA ILE A 249 1.03 -6.07 22.63
C ILE A 249 1.63 -6.83 23.83
N SER A 250 0.78 -7.51 24.59
CA SER A 250 1.17 -8.49 25.63
C SER A 250 0.88 -9.89 25.13
#